data_AF-A0A1A8B0Z8-F1
#
_entry.id   AF-A0A1A8B0Z8-F1
#
_cell.length_a   1.000
_cell.length_b   1.000
_cell.length_c   1.000
_cell.angle_alpha   90.00
_cell.angle_beta   90.00
_cell.angle_gamma   90.00
#
_symmetry.space_group_name_H-M   'P 1'
#
loop_
_entity.id
_entity.type
_entity.pdbx_description
1 polymer ?
#
loop_
_entity_poly.entity_id
_entity_poly.type
_entity_poly.pdbx_seq_one_letter_code
_entity_poly.pdbx_strand_id
1 'polypeptide(L)'
;KHKPSFSGGLNSCNGVCGAPQLVRIAKVLGTDELFNYLHKYHIELDTRFKDLLGQQTRKRWEQFIQSENQHLVSPEALDLLDKLLRYDHQQRLTAAEAMRHPYFYPVVKEQANANTDGTKAISSSNAT
;
A
#
# COMPACT_ATOMS: atom_id res chain seq x y z
N LYS A 1 19.93 -46.89 -28.18
CA LYS A 1 19.00 -45.82 -28.64
C LYS A 1 18.15 -45.39 -27.43
N HIS A 2 18.52 -44.26 -26.81
CA HIS A 2 17.64 -43.11 -26.49
C HIS A 2 16.59 -43.41 -25.40
N LYS A 3 16.96 -43.21 -24.11
CA LYS A 3 16.77 -42.02 -23.25
C LYS A 3 15.31 -41.84 -22.79
N PRO A 4 15.03 -41.85 -21.47
CA PRO A 4 13.68 -41.60 -20.94
C PRO A 4 13.34 -40.12 -21.09
N SER A 5 12.20 -39.81 -21.72
CA SER A 5 11.68 -38.44 -21.79
C SER A 5 11.08 -38.06 -20.45
N PHE A 6 11.85 -37.27 -19.73
CA PHE A 6 11.40 -36.37 -18.67
C PHE A 6 10.47 -35.33 -19.30
N SER A 7 9.16 -35.53 -19.25
CA SER A 7 8.20 -34.45 -19.53
C SER A 7 7.91 -33.73 -18.22
N GLY A 8 8.75 -32.76 -17.92
CA GLY A 8 8.40 -31.68 -17.00
C GLY A 8 7.21 -30.91 -17.56
N GLY A 9 6.09 -30.97 -16.85
CA GLY A 9 4.94 -30.08 -17.01
C GLY A 9 4.76 -29.35 -15.69
N LEU A 10 5.49 -28.27 -15.54
CA LEU A 10 5.69 -27.48 -14.34
C LEU A 10 4.48 -26.55 -14.13
N ASN A 11 3.30 -27.11 -13.83
CA ASN A 11 2.09 -26.29 -13.64
C ASN A 11 1.23 -26.76 -12.45
N SER A 12 1.83 -27.31 -11.39
CA SER A 12 1.10 -27.55 -10.14
C SER A 12 1.31 -26.38 -9.17
N CYS A 13 0.96 -25.18 -9.61
CA CYS A 13 0.63 -24.12 -8.67
C CYS A 13 -0.80 -24.40 -8.19
N ASN A 14 -0.92 -25.22 -7.14
CA ASN A 14 -2.16 -25.38 -6.37
C ASN A 14 -2.54 -24.03 -5.74
N GLY A 15 -3.22 -23.18 -6.53
CA GLY A 15 -4.31 -22.28 -6.14
C GLY A 15 -4.15 -21.23 -5.04
N VAL A 16 -3.04 -21.16 -4.29
CA VAL A 16 -3.00 -20.37 -3.03
C VAL A 16 -1.76 -19.47 -2.93
N CYS A 17 -1.36 -18.82 -4.02
CA CYS A 17 -0.29 -17.83 -3.97
C CYS A 17 -0.59 -16.62 -4.86
N GLY A 18 -1.03 -15.52 -4.24
CA GLY A 18 -1.12 -14.17 -4.83
C GLY A 18 -2.51 -13.70 -5.28
N ALA A 19 -3.40 -14.62 -5.67
CA ALA A 19 -4.72 -14.31 -6.22
C ALA A 19 -5.71 -13.57 -5.29
N PRO A 20 -5.83 -13.88 -3.98
CA PRO A 20 -6.88 -13.30 -3.15
C PRO A 20 -6.62 -11.84 -2.78
N GLN A 21 -5.35 -11.41 -2.73
CA GLN A 21 -5.02 -10.02 -2.36
C GLN A 21 -5.58 -9.02 -3.37
N LEU A 22 -5.41 -9.27 -4.68
CA LEU A 22 -5.91 -8.37 -5.72
C LEU A 22 -7.43 -8.23 -5.66
N VAL A 23 -8.13 -9.34 -5.41
CA VAL A 23 -9.60 -9.35 -5.26
C VAL A 23 -10.04 -8.54 -4.05
N ARG A 24 -9.32 -8.64 -2.91
CA ARG A 24 -9.64 -7.84 -1.71
C ARG A 24 -9.39 -6.35 -1.95
N ILE A 25 -8.30 -6.01 -2.60
CA ILE A 25 -7.94 -4.62 -2.95
C ILE A 25 -9.00 -4.04 -3.90
N ALA A 26 -9.40 -4.79 -4.92
CA ALA A 26 -10.41 -4.36 -5.88
C ALA A 26 -11.82 -4.22 -5.32
N LYS A 27 -12.15 -4.99 -4.29
CA LYS A 27 -13.40 -4.79 -3.52
C LYS A 27 -13.44 -3.49 -2.73
N VAL A 28 -12.29 -2.87 -2.45
CA VAL A 28 -12.20 -1.61 -1.71
C VAL A 28 -12.02 -0.44 -2.65
N LEU A 29 -11.07 -0.54 -3.58
CA LEU A 29 -10.75 0.53 -4.54
C LEU A 29 -11.71 0.59 -5.73
N GLY A 30 -12.46 -0.47 -5.98
CA GLY A 30 -13.35 -0.59 -7.14
C GLY A 30 -12.63 -1.15 -8.36
N THR A 31 -13.41 -1.70 -9.29
CA THR A 31 -12.89 -2.36 -10.49
C THR A 31 -12.64 -1.41 -11.64
N ASP A 32 -13.25 -0.22 -11.64
CA ASP A 32 -13.13 0.75 -12.74
C ASP A 32 -11.70 1.28 -12.88
N GLU A 33 -11.08 1.71 -11.77
CA GLU A 33 -9.68 2.15 -11.77
C GLU A 33 -8.71 1.00 -12.11
N LEU A 34 -9.04 -0.24 -11.72
CA LEU A 34 -8.24 -1.41 -12.06
C LEU A 34 -8.26 -1.67 -13.58
N PHE A 35 -9.43 -1.66 -14.21
CA PHE A 35 -9.53 -1.86 -15.66
C PHE A 35 -8.83 -0.73 -16.43
N ASN A 36 -8.93 0.51 -15.96
CA ASN A 36 -8.21 1.63 -16.55
C ASN A 36 -6.68 1.45 -16.45
N TYR A 37 -6.20 0.98 -15.29
CA TYR A 37 -4.78 0.63 -15.09
C TYR A 37 -4.32 -0.49 -16.04
N LEU A 38 -5.09 -1.58 -16.13
CA LEU A 38 -4.78 -2.70 -17.03
C LEU A 38 -4.73 -2.26 -18.50
N HIS A 39 -5.66 -1.40 -18.92
CA HIS A 39 -5.70 -0.84 -20.26
C HIS A 39 -4.50 0.07 -20.54
N LYS A 40 -4.15 0.95 -19.59
CA LYS A 40 -3.01 1.89 -19.70
C LYS A 40 -1.67 1.17 -19.87
N TYR A 41 -1.46 0.06 -19.17
CA TYR A 41 -0.20 -0.69 -19.20
C TYR A 41 -0.25 -1.93 -20.10
N HIS A 42 -1.34 -2.13 -20.86
CA HIS A 42 -1.57 -3.31 -21.71
C HIS A 42 -1.35 -4.65 -20.99
N ILE A 43 -1.81 -4.73 -19.74
CA ILE A 43 -1.69 -5.94 -18.91
C ILE A 43 -2.88 -6.86 -19.17
N GLU A 44 -2.61 -8.07 -19.63
CA GLU A 44 -3.64 -9.09 -19.79
C GLU A 44 -4.01 -9.71 -18.45
N LEU A 45 -5.26 -9.48 -18.02
CA LEU A 45 -5.83 -10.14 -16.86
C LEU A 45 -6.58 -11.41 -17.31
N ASP A 46 -6.21 -12.55 -16.73
CA ASP A 46 -6.87 -13.84 -16.93
C ASP A 46 -8.38 -13.74 -16.64
N THR A 47 -9.19 -14.30 -17.53
CA THR A 47 -10.67 -14.26 -17.48
C THR A 47 -11.22 -14.78 -16.17
N ARG A 48 -10.56 -15.77 -15.54
CA ARG A 48 -10.97 -16.30 -14.22
C ARG A 48 -10.97 -15.20 -13.13
N PHE A 49 -10.07 -14.23 -13.22
CA PHE A 49 -10.02 -13.11 -12.29
C PHE A 49 -11.07 -12.05 -12.62
N LYS A 50 -11.34 -11.81 -13.91
CA LYS A 50 -12.41 -10.87 -14.31
C LYS A 50 -13.76 -11.32 -13.74
N ASP A 51 -14.07 -12.60 -13.84
CA ASP A 51 -15.31 -13.17 -13.30
C ASP A 51 -15.35 -13.10 -11.76
N LEU A 52 -14.21 -13.30 -11.09
CA LEU A 52 -14.12 -13.25 -9.63
C LEU A 52 -14.19 -11.81 -9.07
N LEU A 53 -13.68 -10.84 -9.82
CA LEU A 53 -13.74 -9.42 -9.46
C LEU A 53 -15.16 -8.87 -9.60
N GLY A 54 -15.85 -9.26 -10.68
CA GLY A 54 -17.17 -8.72 -11.03
C GLY A 54 -17.13 -7.20 -11.18
N GLN A 55 -18.25 -6.54 -10.89
CA GLN A 55 -18.32 -5.08 -10.79
C GLN A 55 -18.30 -4.67 -9.32
N GLN A 56 -17.28 -3.93 -8.91
CA GLN A 56 -17.17 -3.38 -7.55
C GLN A 56 -17.08 -1.87 -7.63
N THR A 57 -17.92 -1.20 -6.85
CA THR A 57 -17.83 0.25 -6.66
C THR A 57 -16.77 0.57 -5.62
N ARG A 58 -16.07 1.69 -5.82
CA ARG A 58 -15.08 2.19 -4.87
C ARG A 58 -15.77 2.48 -3.53
N LYS A 59 -15.26 1.88 -2.46
CA LYS A 59 -15.75 2.12 -1.11
C LYS A 59 -15.09 3.36 -0.52
N ARG A 60 -15.90 4.13 0.18
CA ARG A 60 -15.45 5.27 0.98
C ARG A 60 -14.72 4.76 2.21
N TRP A 61 -13.56 5.35 2.53
CA TRP A 61 -12.76 4.94 3.69
C TRP A 61 -13.52 5.08 5.00
N GLU A 62 -14.48 6.00 5.06
CA GLU A 62 -15.37 6.21 6.19
C GLU A 62 -16.19 4.97 6.56
N GLN A 63 -16.46 4.07 5.60
CA GLN A 63 -17.17 2.81 5.86
C GLN A 63 -16.37 1.81 6.69
N PHE A 64 -15.05 2.01 6.80
CA PHE A 64 -14.17 1.16 7.63
C PHE A 64 -13.98 1.73 9.04
N ILE A 65 -14.53 2.91 9.32
CA ILE A 65 -14.47 3.52 10.66
C ILE A 65 -15.50 2.81 11.54
N GLN A 66 -15.00 2.15 12.58
CA GLN A 66 -15.81 1.53 13.63
C GLN A 66 -15.60 2.29 14.94
N SER A 67 -16.52 2.15 15.89
CA SER A 67 -16.44 2.83 17.20
C SER A 67 -15.14 2.53 17.95
N GLU A 68 -14.60 1.33 17.77
CA GLU A 68 -13.31 0.91 18.31
C GLU A 68 -12.11 1.63 17.65
N ASN A 69 -12.16 1.90 16.35
CA ASN A 69 -11.03 2.42 15.57
C ASN A 69 -11.12 3.93 15.33
N GLN A 70 -12.24 4.56 15.67
CA GLN A 70 -12.51 5.97 15.43
C GLN A 70 -11.45 6.91 16.03
N HIS A 71 -10.89 6.55 17.18
CA HIS A 71 -9.84 7.35 17.84
C HIS A 71 -8.48 7.31 17.12
N LEU A 72 -8.25 6.33 16.24
CA LEU A 72 -7.03 6.18 15.44
C LEU A 72 -7.18 6.80 14.04
N VAL A 73 -8.41 7.08 13.61
CA VAL A 73 -8.69 7.57 12.27
C VAL A 73 -8.80 9.10 12.31
N SER A 74 -7.80 9.76 11.74
CA SER A 74 -7.86 11.20 11.44
C SER A 74 -8.06 11.44 9.94
N PRO A 75 -8.61 12.59 9.53
CA PRO A 75 -8.75 12.94 8.12
C PRO A 75 -7.44 12.87 7.35
N GLU A 76 -6.33 13.26 7.99
CA GLU A 76 -4.98 13.22 7.41
C GLU A 76 -4.48 11.79 7.24
N ALA A 77 -4.87 10.87 8.13
CA ALA A 77 -4.52 9.46 8.04
C ALA A 77 -5.20 8.82 6.82
N LEU A 78 -6.47 9.14 6.58
CA LEU A 78 -7.22 8.66 5.42
C LEU A 78 -6.67 9.23 4.11
N ASP A 79 -6.30 10.52 4.07
CA ASP A 79 -5.71 11.15 2.91
C ASP A 79 -4.34 10.54 2.55
N LEU A 80 -3.51 10.25 3.56
CA LEU A 80 -2.26 9.50 3.36
C LEU A 80 -2.53 8.11 2.77
N LEU A 81 -3.49 7.38 3.36
CA LEU A 81 -3.85 6.04 2.92
C LEU A 81 -4.35 6.04 1.46
N ASP A 82 -5.14 7.04 1.09
CA ASP A 82 -5.68 7.20 -0.26
C ASP A 82 -4.59 7.40 -1.32
N LYS A 83 -3.56 8.17 -0.98
CA LYS A 83 -2.42 8.45 -1.87
C LYS A 83 -1.42 7.29 -1.94
N LEU A 84 -1.43 6.38 -0.97
CA LEU A 84 -0.62 5.15 -0.97
C LEU A 84 -1.31 4.01 -1.72
N LEU A 85 -2.61 3.82 -1.49
CA LEU A 85 -3.41 2.74 -2.08
C LEU A 85 -3.96 3.15 -3.45
N ARG A 86 -3.05 3.36 -4.41
CA ARG A 86 -3.38 3.58 -5.82
C ARG A 86 -2.98 2.37 -6.66
N TYR A 87 -3.79 2.09 -7.70
CA TYR A 87 -3.47 1.08 -8.70
C TYR A 87 -2.26 1.50 -9.55
N ASP A 88 -2.22 2.77 -9.97
CA ASP A 88 -1.08 3.31 -10.69
C ASP A 88 0.11 3.47 -9.73
N HIS A 89 1.10 2.61 -9.89
CA HIS A 89 2.31 2.62 -9.09
C HIS A 89 3.10 3.93 -9.23
N GLN A 90 2.96 4.64 -10.35
CA GLN A 90 3.60 5.95 -10.55
C GLN A 90 2.94 7.07 -9.74
N GLN A 91 1.65 6.93 -9.40
CA GLN A 91 0.93 7.92 -8.59
C GLN A 91 1.04 7.64 -7.09
N ARG A 92 1.65 6.51 -6.71
CA ARG A 92 1.85 6.16 -5.31
C ARG A 92 2.87 7.12 -4.71
N LEU A 93 2.53 7.72 -3.57
CA LEU A 93 3.47 8.52 -2.77
C LEU A 93 4.77 7.74 -2.54
N THR A 94 5.90 8.39 -2.81
CA THR A 94 7.20 7.84 -2.44
C THR A 94 7.37 7.89 -0.92
N ALA A 95 8.28 7.07 -0.36
CA ALA A 95 8.54 7.07 1.08
C ALA A 95 8.96 8.45 1.59
N ALA A 96 9.78 9.18 0.82
CA ALA A 96 10.21 10.53 1.16
C ALA A 96 9.05 11.53 1.20
N GLU A 97 8.11 11.45 0.26
CA GLU A 97 6.92 12.31 0.26
C GLU A 97 5.93 11.91 1.34
N ALA A 98 5.76 10.61 1.60
CA ALA A 98 4.93 10.09 2.67
C ALA A 98 5.41 10.59 4.03
N MET A 99 6.72 10.59 4.29
CA MET A 99 7.30 11.16 5.53
C MET A 99 7.05 12.66 5.69
N ARG A 100 6.84 13.40 4.59
CA ARG A 100 6.51 14.82 4.60
C ARG A 100 5.01 15.09 4.72
N HIS A 101 4.20 14.05 4.86
CA HIS A 101 2.75 14.21 4.99
C HIS A 101 2.38 14.84 6.34
N PRO A 102 1.35 15.72 6.41
CA PRO A 102 0.87 16.32 7.65
C PRO A 102 0.57 15.32 8.77
N TYR A 103 0.17 14.10 8.40
CA TYR A 103 -0.03 12.99 9.33
C TYR A 103 1.20 12.71 10.23
N PHE A 104 2.41 12.84 9.70
CA PHE A 104 3.65 12.59 10.45
C PHE A 104 4.22 13.84 11.13
N TYR A 105 3.61 15.03 10.98
CA TYR A 105 4.13 16.27 11.58
C TYR A 105 4.31 16.20 13.11
N PRO A 106 3.38 15.61 13.89
CA PRO A 106 3.58 15.46 15.33
C PRO A 106 4.84 14.64 15.66
N VAL A 107 5.06 13.54 14.94
CA VAL A 107 6.21 12.63 15.14
C VAL A 107 7.53 13.31 14.77
N VAL A 108 7.57 14.00 13.63
CA VAL A 108 8.77 14.72 13.16
C VAL A 108 9.14 15.84 14.14
N LYS A 109 8.15 16.57 14.67
CA LYS A 109 8.37 17.61 15.68
C LYS A 109 8.96 17.04 16.97
N GLU A 110 8.48 15.89 17.41
CA GLU A 110 8.96 15.23 18.63
C GLU A 110 10.39 14.69 18.46
N GLN A 111 10.72 14.09 17.30
CA GLN A 111 12.08 13.67 16.97
C GLN A 111 13.07 14.84 16.91
N ALA A 112 12.65 15.99 16.35
CA ALA A 112 13.46 17.19 16.32
C ALA A 112 13.77 17.71 17.73
N ASN A 113 12.79 17.69 18.63
CA ASN A 113 12.97 18.10 20.02
C ASN A 113 13.88 17.13 20.80
N ALA A 114 13.74 15.82 20.60
CA ALA A 114 14.59 14.81 21.24
C ALA A 114 16.07 14.94 20.84
N ASN A 115 16.34 15.34 19.59
CA ASN A 115 17.71 15.51 19.10
C ASN A 115 18.38 16.79 19.63
N THR A 116 17.59 17.81 20.01
CA THR A 116 18.13 19.04 20.61
C THR A 116 18.59 18.89 22.06
N ASP A 117 18.02 17.96 22.83
CA ASP A 117 18.45 17.70 24.21
C ASP A 117 19.78 16.92 24.29
N GLY A 118 20.06 16.05 23.31
CA GLY A 118 21.35 15.35 23.22
C GLY A 118 22.55 16.27 22.90
N THR A 119 22.30 17.41 22.25
CA THR A 119 23.36 18.34 21.82
C THR A 119 23.65 19.41 22.88
N LYS A 120 22.68 19.75 23.75
CA LYS A 120 22.87 20.72 24.84
C LYS A 120 23.78 20.23 25.97
N ALA A 121 23.97 18.92 26.11
CA ALA A 121 24.82 18.34 27.15
C ALA A 121 26.33 18.44 26.85
N ILE A 122 26.73 18.66 25.59
CA ILE A 122 28.15 18.62 25.17
C ILE A 122 28.81 20.01 25.20
N SER A 123 28.03 21.09 25.10
CA SER A 123 28.55 22.47 25.06
C SER A 123 28.90 23.08 26.43
N SER A 124 28.59 22.40 27.55
CA SER A 124 28.80 22.94 28.90
C SER A 124 30.12 22.51 29.56
N SER A 125 31.00 21.78 28.85
CA SER A 125 32.20 21.17 29.45
C SER A 125 33.53 21.85 29.09
N ASN A 126 33.53 22.92 28.29
CA ASN A 126 34.76 23.49 27.73
C ASN A 126 34.97 24.97 28.11
N ALA A 127 34.79 25.32 29.39
CA ALA A 127 35.24 26.61 29.93
C ALA A 127 36.12 26.34 31.16
N THR A 128 37.43 26.31 30.94
CA THR A 128 38.48 26.37 31.98
C THR A 128 39.43 27.48 31.61
#